data_AF-A0A6A6NM67-F1
#
_entry.id   AF-A0A6A6NM67-F1
#
_cell.length_a   1.000
_cell.length_b   1.000
_cell.length_c   1.000
_cell.angle_alpha   90.00
_cell.angle_beta   90.00
_cell.angle_gamma   90.00
#
_symmetry.space_group_name_H-M   'P 1'
#
loop_
_entity.id
_entity.type
_entity.pdbx_description
1 polymer ?
#
loop_
_entity_poly.entity_id
_entity_poly.type
_entity_poly.pdbx_seq_one_letter_code
_entity_poly.pdbx_strand_id
1 'polypeptide(L)'
;MSEAPGKGSLSVTEKVMMALKLGTVVPWLFYQAAAAIFRDKETTRSWMHEMRNRFAHHCLTCFSVDELPYTPLFPSTESVVAGSCRKLKWPREIQDIPGGEGARIHWLGDQKAKHVLLWFHGGGFALPANPGHTNFLAECQKKLDAAGKNVLVALVEYTLTPYAKFPTQPKQCLLAYKEALGRGYGAENIIIGGDSAGGNLAVSLLLSLHHHPPSLPQVSSQGIVAGLCLVSPWISYSGQSESFKRFNDYDIVLRDQVLDWADRYQPSPLRDIYSEPARAGPDDWKDLPVKKVLLLASTGEVLHDDIIEMGQKMEKGGLPMTVVQCPKSRHIECIQDAQVGLTPGTMSEAVWEWLPTVCT
;
A
#
# COMPACT_ATOMS: atom_id res chain seq x y z
N MET A 1 24.93 14.45 7.25
CA MET A 1 24.64 13.37 8.22
C MET A 1 23.76 13.95 9.31
N SER A 2 22.44 13.95 9.15
CA SER A 2 21.53 14.14 10.28
C SER A 2 21.07 12.76 10.71
N GLU A 3 21.44 12.37 11.93
CA GLU A 3 20.88 11.20 12.60
C GLU A 3 19.35 11.27 12.56
N ALA A 4 18.69 10.14 12.34
CA ALA A 4 17.26 10.02 12.55
C ALA A 4 16.94 10.53 13.98
N PRO A 5 15.93 11.39 14.16
CA PRO A 5 15.55 11.84 15.50
C PRO A 5 15.30 10.61 16.37
N GLY A 6 16.02 10.53 17.48
CA GLY A 6 16.11 9.32 18.31
C GLY A 6 14.72 8.77 18.61
N LYS A 7 14.50 7.49 18.30
CA LYS A 7 13.34 6.73 18.73
C LYS A 7 13.18 6.96 20.25
N GLY A 8 12.10 7.63 20.67
CA GLY A 8 11.80 7.79 22.08
C GLY A 8 11.79 6.41 22.73
N SER A 9 12.63 6.16 23.74
CA SER A 9 12.69 4.83 24.33
C SER A 9 11.41 4.54 25.12
N LEU A 10 10.77 3.40 24.89
CA LEU A 10 9.66 2.94 25.73
C LEU A 10 10.06 2.95 27.22
N SER A 11 9.15 3.44 28.07
CA SER A 11 9.24 3.32 29.52
C SER A 11 9.28 1.84 29.95
N VAL A 12 9.72 1.59 31.18
CA VAL A 12 9.73 0.22 31.75
C VAL A 12 8.33 -0.38 31.74
N THR A 13 7.31 0.41 32.09
CA THR A 13 5.91 -0.03 32.10
C THR A 13 5.44 -0.41 30.69
N GLU A 14 5.74 0.41 29.68
CA GLU A 14 5.38 0.12 28.29
C GLU A 14 6.09 -1.13 27.77
N LYS A 15 7.36 -1.35 28.15
CA LYS A 15 8.09 -2.59 27.81
C LYS A 15 7.46 -3.83 28.44
N VAL A 16 7.04 -3.75 29.71
CA VAL A 16 6.34 -4.86 30.39
C VAL A 16 5.00 -5.13 29.72
N MET A 17 4.21 -4.08 29.45
CA MET A 17 2.93 -4.20 28.74
C MET A 17 3.10 -4.80 27.34
N MET A 18 4.13 -4.38 26.61
CA MET A 18 4.49 -4.95 25.30
C MET A 18 4.78 -6.44 25.39
N ALA A 19 5.58 -6.86 26.38
CA ALA A 19 5.90 -8.27 26.60
C ALA A 19 4.65 -9.09 26.94
N LEU A 20 3.74 -8.55 27.76
CA LEU A 20 2.47 -9.19 28.08
C LEU A 20 1.57 -9.34 26.84
N LYS A 21 1.44 -8.29 26.01
CA LYS A 21 0.69 -8.33 24.74
C LYS A 21 1.28 -9.34 23.76
N LEU A 22 2.60 -9.41 23.62
CA LEU A 22 3.26 -10.43 22.81
C LEU A 22 2.97 -11.84 23.35
N GLY A 23 2.93 -11.99 24.67
CA GLY A 23 2.57 -13.22 25.36
C GLY A 23 1.14 -13.70 25.08
N THR A 24 0.20 -12.83 24.73
CA THR A 24 -1.19 -13.24 24.41
C THR A 24 -1.35 -13.80 23.01
N VAL A 25 -0.42 -13.50 22.08
CA VAL A 25 -0.52 -13.90 20.67
C VAL A 25 -0.55 -15.42 20.52
N VAL A 26 0.31 -16.14 21.24
CA VAL A 26 0.42 -17.61 21.15
C VAL A 26 -0.80 -18.32 21.73
N PRO A 27 -1.26 -18.06 22.98
CA PRO A 27 -2.50 -18.61 23.51
C PRO A 27 -3.72 -18.32 22.64
N TRP A 28 -3.81 -17.10 22.10
CA TRP A 28 -4.89 -16.72 21.21
C TRP A 28 -4.87 -17.52 19.89
N LEU A 29 -3.70 -17.77 19.31
CA LEU A 29 -3.56 -18.64 18.13
C LEU A 29 -4.07 -20.07 18.39
N PHE A 30 -3.75 -20.64 19.56
CA PHE A 30 -4.28 -21.95 19.97
C PHE A 30 -5.81 -21.95 20.09
N TYR A 31 -6.37 -20.92 20.72
CA TYR A 31 -7.82 -20.76 20.82
C TYR A 31 -8.48 -20.70 19.43
N GLN A 32 -7.93 -19.92 18.50
CA GLN A 32 -8.50 -19.81 17.15
C GLN A 32 -8.41 -21.12 16.36
N ALA A 33 -7.30 -21.86 16.49
CA ALA A 33 -7.16 -23.17 15.88
C ALA A 33 -8.22 -24.15 16.41
N ALA A 34 -8.52 -24.13 17.71
CA ALA A 34 -9.56 -24.95 18.31
C ALA A 34 -10.97 -24.51 17.90
N ALA A 35 -11.25 -23.21 17.95
CA ALA A 35 -12.58 -22.64 17.64
C ALA A 35 -12.97 -22.85 16.17
N ALA A 36 -12.00 -22.92 15.27
CA ALA A 36 -12.26 -23.05 13.85
C ALA A 36 -12.83 -24.40 13.40
N ILE A 37 -12.69 -25.46 14.20
CA ILE A 37 -13.34 -26.75 13.93
C ILE A 37 -14.86 -26.59 13.84
N PHE A 38 -15.39 -25.57 14.52
CA PHE A 38 -16.82 -25.31 14.65
C PHE A 38 -17.31 -24.15 13.76
N ARG A 39 -16.47 -23.64 12.84
CA ARG A 39 -16.80 -22.46 12.02
C ARG A 39 -17.02 -22.82 10.56
N ASP A 40 -17.89 -22.03 9.94
CA ASP A 40 -18.26 -22.17 8.54
C ASP A 40 -17.09 -21.78 7.61
N LYS A 41 -16.92 -22.51 6.50
CA LYS A 41 -15.71 -22.50 5.66
C LYS A 41 -15.81 -21.61 4.42
N GLU A 42 -16.92 -20.90 4.22
CA GLU A 42 -17.25 -20.32 2.92
C GLU A 42 -16.57 -18.97 2.60
N THR A 43 -15.95 -18.32 3.59
CA THR A 43 -15.55 -16.91 3.50
C THR A 43 -14.08 -16.66 3.11
N THR A 44 -13.22 -17.68 3.07
CA THR A 44 -11.81 -17.58 2.62
C THR A 44 -11.46 -18.64 1.58
N ARG A 45 -10.33 -18.45 0.89
CA ARG A 45 -9.80 -19.43 -0.07
C ARG A 45 -9.34 -20.74 0.56
N SER A 46 -8.79 -20.72 1.78
CA SER A 46 -8.43 -21.94 2.50
C SER A 46 -8.27 -21.70 4.00
N TRP A 47 -8.21 -22.79 4.75
CA TRP A 47 -7.91 -22.79 6.19
C TRP A 47 -6.67 -21.97 6.56
N MET A 48 -5.59 -22.09 5.79
CA MET A 48 -4.35 -21.34 6.06
C MET A 48 -4.54 -19.82 5.87
N HIS A 49 -5.37 -19.41 4.91
CA HIS A 49 -5.69 -17.99 4.72
C HIS A 49 -6.52 -17.46 5.90
N GLU A 50 -7.50 -18.22 6.37
CA GLU A 50 -8.28 -17.84 7.55
C GLU A 50 -7.40 -17.67 8.80
N MET A 51 -6.50 -18.63 9.07
CA MET A 51 -5.56 -18.50 10.19
C MET A 51 -4.66 -17.26 10.07
N ARG A 52 -4.11 -17.01 8.89
CA ARG A 52 -3.28 -15.82 8.61
C ARG A 52 -4.07 -14.54 8.80
N ASN A 53 -5.27 -14.44 8.23
CA ASN A 53 -6.12 -13.24 8.32
C ASN A 53 -6.45 -12.93 9.78
N ARG A 54 -6.83 -13.95 10.55
CA ARG A 54 -7.08 -13.77 11.98
C ARG A 54 -5.82 -13.31 12.71
N PHE A 55 -4.67 -13.92 12.45
CA PHE A 55 -3.42 -13.52 13.08
C PHE A 55 -3.10 -12.04 12.80
N ALA A 56 -3.25 -11.61 11.55
CA ALA A 56 -3.07 -10.21 11.15
C ALA A 56 -4.05 -9.28 11.87
N HIS A 57 -5.34 -9.64 11.90
CA HIS A 57 -6.38 -8.93 12.65
C HIS A 57 -6.00 -8.78 14.13
N HIS A 58 -5.60 -9.88 14.79
CA HIS A 58 -5.22 -9.87 16.19
C HIS A 58 -4.03 -8.96 16.47
N CYS A 59 -2.96 -9.06 15.67
CA CYS A 59 -1.81 -8.18 15.80
C CYS A 59 -2.22 -6.70 15.70
N LEU A 60 -3.05 -6.34 14.73
CA LEU A 60 -3.50 -4.96 14.56
C LEU A 60 -4.42 -4.50 15.71
N THR A 61 -5.21 -5.40 16.33
CA THR A 61 -6.04 -5.05 17.49
C THR A 61 -5.27 -4.97 18.82
N CYS A 62 -4.17 -5.70 18.96
CA CYS A 62 -3.43 -5.79 20.23
C CYS A 62 -2.41 -4.66 20.43
N PHE A 63 -1.88 -4.12 19.34
CA PHE A 63 -0.84 -3.10 19.37
C PHE A 63 -1.40 -1.77 18.86
N SER A 64 -1.18 -0.71 19.64
CA SER A 64 -1.43 0.64 19.15
C SER A 64 -0.38 1.05 18.12
N VAL A 65 -0.71 2.02 17.28
CA VAL A 65 0.19 2.54 16.24
C VAL A 65 1.52 3.03 16.81
N ASP A 66 1.49 3.63 18.00
CA ASP A 66 2.67 4.17 18.67
C ASP A 66 3.59 3.05 19.22
N GLU A 67 3.03 1.87 19.50
CA GLU A 67 3.77 0.71 20.00
C GLU A 67 4.46 -0.08 18.86
N LEU A 68 3.87 -0.10 17.67
CA LEU A 68 4.30 -0.93 16.54
C LEU A 68 5.78 -0.73 16.14
N PRO A 69 6.33 0.51 16.07
CA PRO A 69 7.75 0.75 15.74
C PRO A 69 8.77 0.20 16.74
N TYR A 70 8.33 -0.15 17.95
CA TYR A 70 9.17 -0.71 19.02
C TYR A 70 9.08 -2.23 19.11
N THR A 71 8.18 -2.84 18.35
CA THR A 71 8.04 -4.29 18.30
C THR A 71 9.04 -4.86 17.27
N PRO A 72 9.57 -6.08 17.49
CA PRO A 72 10.34 -6.78 16.46
C PRO A 72 9.48 -7.23 15.27
N LEU A 73 8.15 -7.12 15.38
CA LEU A 73 7.19 -7.52 14.35
C LEU A 73 7.15 -6.56 13.15
N PHE A 74 7.55 -5.31 13.35
CA PHE A 74 7.51 -4.26 12.33
C PHE A 74 8.88 -3.58 12.17
N PRO A 75 9.88 -4.29 11.59
CA PRO A 75 11.17 -3.70 11.24
C PRO A 75 11.01 -2.55 10.24
N SER A 76 11.98 -1.63 10.19
CA SER A 76 11.95 -0.52 9.23
C SER A 76 11.90 -1.01 7.78
N THR A 77 11.32 -0.18 6.90
CA THR A 77 11.27 -0.44 5.45
C THR A 77 12.66 -0.78 4.90
N GLU A 78 13.69 0.01 5.24
CA GLU A 78 15.07 -0.30 4.85
C GLU A 78 15.54 -1.70 5.27
N SER A 79 15.25 -2.11 6.50
CA SER A 79 15.68 -3.41 7.03
C SER A 79 14.97 -4.55 6.31
N VAL A 80 13.67 -4.39 6.05
CA VAL A 80 12.86 -5.33 5.25
C VAL A 80 13.43 -5.45 3.84
N VAL A 81 13.61 -4.33 3.15
CA VAL A 81 14.13 -4.34 1.77
C VAL A 81 15.53 -4.94 1.74
N ALA A 82 16.41 -4.58 2.69
CA ALA A 82 17.75 -5.15 2.76
C ALA A 82 17.73 -6.67 2.98
N GLY A 83 16.85 -7.15 3.86
CA GLY A 83 16.64 -8.57 4.13
C GLY A 83 16.16 -9.33 2.89
N SER A 84 15.12 -8.80 2.22
CA SER A 84 14.57 -9.39 1.01
C SER A 84 15.56 -9.40 -0.14
N CYS A 85 16.32 -8.31 -0.35
CA CYS A 85 17.35 -8.26 -1.39
C CYS A 85 18.45 -9.31 -1.17
N ARG A 86 18.90 -9.51 0.07
CA ARG A 86 19.85 -10.59 0.39
C ARG A 86 19.25 -11.97 0.12
N LYS A 87 18.02 -12.21 0.55
CA LYS A 87 17.33 -13.51 0.42
C LYS A 87 17.05 -13.87 -1.04
N LEU A 88 16.59 -12.90 -1.83
CA LEU A 88 16.19 -13.08 -3.23
C LEU A 88 17.34 -12.85 -4.22
N LYS A 89 18.52 -12.44 -3.74
CA LYS A 89 19.63 -11.94 -4.58
C LYS A 89 19.17 -10.82 -5.53
N TRP A 90 18.27 -9.97 -5.03
CA TRP A 90 17.63 -8.91 -5.80
C TRP A 90 18.54 -7.66 -5.80
N PRO A 91 19.09 -7.24 -6.95
CA PRO A 91 19.97 -6.07 -7.01
C PRO A 91 19.27 -4.84 -6.44
N ARG A 92 20.00 -4.05 -5.65
CA ARG A 92 19.46 -2.88 -4.96
C ARG A 92 20.39 -1.68 -5.04
N GLU A 93 19.82 -0.56 -5.44
CA GLU A 93 20.39 0.78 -5.29
C GLU A 93 19.45 1.62 -4.41
N ILE A 94 20.00 2.39 -3.48
CA ILE A 94 19.23 3.30 -2.62
C ILE A 94 19.55 4.72 -3.05
N GLN A 95 18.50 5.53 -3.21
CA GLN A 95 18.62 6.94 -3.53
C GLN A 95 17.82 7.77 -2.52
N ASP A 96 18.46 8.78 -1.91
CA ASP A 96 17.76 9.81 -1.14
C ASP A 96 16.96 10.72 -2.10
N ILE A 97 15.74 11.10 -1.71
CA ILE A 97 14.90 12.00 -2.51
C ILE A 97 15.25 13.46 -2.18
N PRO A 98 15.82 14.25 -3.11
CA PRO A 98 16.11 15.65 -2.88
C PRO A 98 14.86 16.45 -2.51
N GLY A 99 14.89 17.15 -1.37
CA GLY A 99 13.72 17.88 -0.85
C GLY A 99 12.62 16.98 -0.26
N GLY A 100 12.86 15.66 -0.19
CA GLY A 100 11.94 14.65 0.34
C GLY A 100 12.07 14.41 1.85
N GLU A 101 12.77 15.27 2.60
CA GLU A 101 12.78 15.24 4.08
C GLU A 101 13.08 13.85 4.69
N GLY A 102 14.08 13.16 4.14
CA GLY A 102 14.53 11.84 4.61
C GLY A 102 13.87 10.64 3.92
N ALA A 103 12.95 10.86 2.97
CA ALA A 103 12.42 9.78 2.14
C ALA A 103 13.46 9.27 1.12
N ARG A 104 13.33 7.99 0.79
CA ARG A 104 14.26 7.26 -0.07
C ARG A 104 13.52 6.44 -1.11
N ILE A 105 14.19 6.17 -2.22
CA ILE A 105 13.75 5.20 -3.23
C ILE A 105 14.69 4.00 -3.15
N HIS A 106 14.10 2.82 -3.04
CA HIS A 106 14.80 1.56 -3.24
C HIS A 106 14.58 1.11 -4.68
N TRP A 107 15.61 1.22 -5.51
CA TRP A 107 15.62 0.76 -6.90
C TRP A 107 16.03 -0.71 -6.93
N LEU A 108 15.11 -1.59 -7.33
CA LEU A 108 15.21 -3.04 -7.16
C LEU A 108 15.13 -3.76 -8.52
N GLY A 109 16.18 -4.51 -8.86
CA GLY A 109 16.33 -5.23 -10.12
C GLY A 109 17.31 -4.61 -11.10
N ASP A 110 17.12 -4.88 -12.39
CA ASP A 110 18.00 -4.40 -13.46
C ASP A 110 17.89 -2.88 -13.64
N GLN A 111 18.97 -2.15 -13.35
CA GLN A 111 19.02 -0.69 -13.49
C GLN A 111 18.95 -0.22 -14.94
N LYS A 112 19.01 -1.13 -15.92
CA LYS A 112 18.85 -0.84 -17.35
C LYS A 112 17.46 -1.16 -17.87
N ALA A 113 16.52 -1.50 -16.99
CA ALA A 113 15.13 -1.75 -17.38
C ALA A 113 14.54 -0.56 -18.13
N LYS A 114 13.74 -0.84 -19.16
CA LYS A 114 13.04 0.18 -19.95
C LYS A 114 11.92 0.85 -19.16
N HIS A 115 11.26 0.10 -18.30
CA HIS A 115 10.11 0.56 -17.53
C HIS A 115 10.44 0.63 -16.04
N VAL A 116 9.70 1.47 -15.31
CA VAL A 116 9.76 1.52 -13.85
C VAL A 116 8.38 1.31 -13.25
N LEU A 117 8.30 0.42 -12.26
CA LEU A 117 7.14 0.28 -11.37
C LEU A 117 7.40 1.07 -10.08
N LEU A 118 6.89 2.29 -10.02
CA LEU A 118 6.95 3.17 -8.86
C LEU A 118 5.87 2.77 -7.85
N TRP A 119 6.27 2.13 -6.76
CA TRP A 119 5.36 1.56 -5.78
C TRP A 119 5.38 2.31 -4.44
N PHE A 120 4.20 2.62 -3.94
CA PHE A 120 3.97 3.14 -2.60
C PHE A 120 3.37 2.03 -1.73
N HIS A 121 4.04 1.66 -0.64
CA HIS A 121 3.56 0.59 0.23
C HIS A 121 2.38 1.02 1.08
N GLY A 122 1.51 0.08 1.45
CA GLY A 122 0.45 0.28 2.43
C GLY A 122 0.96 0.30 3.88
N GLY A 123 0.01 0.32 4.82
CA GLY A 123 0.31 0.38 6.26
C GLY A 123 -0.33 1.55 7.00
N GLY A 124 -1.43 2.11 6.51
CA GLY A 124 -2.15 3.19 7.19
C GLY A 124 -1.33 4.48 7.35
N PHE A 125 -0.36 4.72 6.47
CA PHE A 125 0.67 5.77 6.59
C PHE A 125 1.59 5.66 7.82
N ALA A 126 1.39 4.66 8.67
CA ALA A 126 2.04 4.54 9.97
C ALA A 126 2.98 3.32 10.08
N LEU A 127 2.77 2.32 9.22
CA LEU A 127 3.55 1.08 9.24
C LEU A 127 4.54 1.03 8.08
N PRO A 128 5.76 0.50 8.32
CA PRO A 128 6.74 0.32 7.28
C PRO A 128 6.29 -0.75 6.27
N ALA A 129 6.94 -0.77 5.10
CA ALA A 129 6.80 -1.88 4.17
C ALA A 129 7.21 -3.18 4.86
N ASN A 130 6.45 -4.25 4.63
CA ASN A 130 6.70 -5.57 5.18
C ASN A 130 7.27 -6.54 4.10
N PRO A 131 7.73 -7.75 4.48
CA PRO A 131 8.26 -8.72 3.52
C PRO A 131 7.27 -9.12 2.40
N GLY A 132 5.96 -9.00 2.64
CA GLY A 132 4.93 -9.22 1.63
C GLY A 132 5.06 -8.26 0.45
N HIS A 133 5.33 -6.99 0.70
CA HIS A 133 5.50 -5.98 -0.36
C HIS A 133 6.68 -6.33 -1.27
N THR A 134 7.82 -6.67 -0.68
CA THR A 134 9.04 -6.99 -1.44
C THR A 134 8.92 -8.33 -2.17
N ASN A 135 8.32 -9.36 -1.55
CA ASN A 135 8.07 -10.64 -2.22
C ASN A 135 7.06 -10.48 -3.37
N PHE A 136 5.99 -9.72 -3.18
CA PHE A 136 4.97 -9.45 -4.20
C PHE A 136 5.58 -8.71 -5.40
N LEU A 137 6.34 -7.65 -5.16
CA LEU A 137 6.99 -6.87 -6.21
C LEU A 137 8.07 -7.67 -6.96
N ALA A 138 8.83 -8.51 -6.25
CA ALA A 138 9.80 -9.40 -6.87
C ALA A 138 9.12 -10.44 -7.79
N GLU A 139 7.99 -11.02 -7.38
CA GLU A 139 7.22 -11.91 -8.25
C GLU A 139 6.60 -11.16 -9.43
N CYS A 140 6.11 -9.93 -9.25
CA CYS A 140 5.66 -9.09 -10.37
C CYS A 140 6.78 -8.87 -11.40
N GLN A 141 7.97 -8.46 -10.95
CA GLN A 141 9.14 -8.27 -11.82
C GLN A 141 9.50 -9.57 -12.55
N LYS A 142 9.57 -10.70 -11.84
CA LYS A 142 9.87 -12.01 -12.45
C LYS A 142 8.84 -12.42 -13.52
N LYS A 143 7.55 -12.15 -13.31
CA LYS A 143 6.50 -12.42 -14.30
C LYS A 143 6.63 -11.52 -15.52
N LEU A 144 6.95 -10.25 -15.30
CA LEU A 144 7.22 -9.28 -16.34
C LEU A 144 8.46 -9.64 -17.17
N ASP A 145 9.56 -10.02 -16.52
CA ASP A 145 10.78 -10.50 -17.17
C ASP A 145 10.50 -11.75 -18.02
N ALA A 146 9.72 -12.70 -17.50
CA ALA A 146 9.29 -13.88 -18.24
C ALA A 146 8.42 -13.55 -19.47
N ALA A 147 7.72 -12.41 -19.45
CA ALA A 147 6.97 -11.87 -20.58
C ALA A 147 7.82 -10.96 -21.50
N GLY A 148 9.14 -10.88 -21.28
CA GLY A 148 10.05 -10.01 -22.04
C GLY A 148 9.86 -8.51 -21.73
N LYS A 149 9.23 -8.18 -20.61
CA LYS A 149 8.96 -6.83 -20.15
C LYS A 149 9.91 -6.47 -19.01
N ASN A 150 11.10 -5.98 -19.34
CA ASN A 150 12.10 -5.61 -18.32
C ASN A 150 11.63 -4.37 -17.55
N VAL A 151 11.44 -4.52 -16.24
CA VAL A 151 10.89 -3.49 -15.33
C VAL A 151 11.79 -3.35 -14.10
N LEU A 152 12.19 -2.13 -13.77
CA LEU A 152 12.83 -1.79 -12.52
C LEU A 152 11.75 -1.47 -11.48
N VAL A 153 11.84 -2.04 -10.28
CA VAL A 153 10.92 -1.68 -9.19
C VAL A 153 11.51 -0.51 -8.41
N ALA A 154 10.72 0.53 -8.18
CA ALA A 154 11.06 1.67 -7.35
C ALA A 154 10.14 1.71 -6.13
N LEU A 155 10.55 1.08 -5.04
CA LEU A 155 9.78 1.07 -3.78
C LEU A 155 10.14 2.30 -2.96
N VAL A 156 9.17 3.19 -2.72
CA VAL A 156 9.40 4.43 -1.97
C VAL A 156 9.24 4.20 -0.47
N GLU A 157 10.29 4.54 0.27
CA GLU A 157 10.29 4.63 1.73
C GLU A 157 9.95 6.08 2.11
N TYR A 158 8.65 6.37 2.22
CA TYR A 158 8.14 7.68 2.64
C TYR A 158 8.07 7.78 4.17
N THR A 159 8.03 9.01 4.69
CA THR A 159 8.01 9.26 6.14
C THR A 159 6.65 8.87 6.74
N LEU A 160 6.67 8.10 7.81
CA LEU A 160 5.45 7.57 8.43
C LEU A 160 4.87 8.53 9.48
N THR A 161 3.57 8.44 9.75
CA THR A 161 2.98 9.04 10.96
C THR A 161 3.50 8.33 12.21
N PRO A 162 3.67 9.02 13.35
CA PRO A 162 3.39 10.43 13.58
C PRO A 162 4.54 11.38 13.22
N TYR A 163 5.65 10.87 12.68
CA TYR A 163 6.85 11.67 12.37
C TYR A 163 6.61 12.74 11.30
N ALA A 164 5.74 12.43 10.33
CA ALA A 164 5.21 13.40 9.39
C ALA A 164 3.72 13.14 9.13
N LYS A 165 3.03 14.17 8.67
CA LYS A 165 1.59 14.14 8.33
C LYS A 165 1.39 14.65 6.90
N PHE A 166 0.17 14.54 6.39
CA PHE A 166 -0.18 15.20 5.14
C PHE A 166 0.19 16.70 5.21
N PRO A 167 0.81 17.30 4.17
CA PRO A 167 1.06 16.76 2.82
C PRO A 167 2.48 16.17 2.60
N THR A 168 3.24 15.82 3.65
CA THR A 168 4.64 15.36 3.49
C THR A 168 4.76 14.09 2.64
N GLN A 169 3.95 13.06 2.91
CA GLN A 169 3.98 11.80 2.17
C GLN A 169 3.67 11.97 0.67
N PRO A 170 2.56 12.62 0.25
CA PRO A 170 2.30 12.84 -1.17
C PRO A 170 3.35 13.74 -1.84
N LYS A 171 3.92 14.73 -1.11
CA LYS A 171 5.08 15.49 -1.60
C LYS A 171 6.28 14.58 -1.90
N GLN A 172 6.60 13.65 -1.01
CA GLN A 172 7.69 12.69 -1.21
C GLN A 172 7.43 11.76 -2.40
N CYS A 173 6.19 11.31 -2.59
CA CYS A 173 5.80 10.51 -3.75
C CYS A 173 5.95 11.29 -5.07
N LEU A 174 5.53 12.57 -5.11
CA LEU A 174 5.71 13.45 -6.28
C LEU A 174 7.19 13.67 -6.61
N LEU A 175 8.02 13.87 -5.59
CA LEU A 175 9.46 13.99 -5.78
C LEU A 175 10.07 12.66 -6.23
N ALA A 176 9.58 11.50 -5.75
CA ALA A 176 10.03 10.21 -6.24
C ALA A 176 9.71 10.00 -7.73
N TYR A 177 8.53 10.42 -8.16
CA TYR A 177 8.17 10.44 -9.59
C TYR A 177 9.10 11.36 -10.40
N LYS A 178 9.43 12.54 -9.87
CA LYS A 178 10.41 13.44 -10.47
C LYS A 178 11.80 12.80 -10.59
N GLU A 179 12.24 12.05 -9.58
CA GLU A 179 13.51 11.32 -9.64
C GLU A 179 13.48 10.22 -10.70
N ALA A 180 12.36 9.53 -10.89
CA ALA A 180 12.21 8.57 -11.99
C ALA A 180 12.36 9.25 -13.36
N LEU A 181 11.72 10.40 -13.58
CA LEU A 181 11.93 11.22 -14.78
C LEU A 181 13.41 11.64 -14.92
N GLY A 182 14.05 12.03 -13.81
CA GLY A 182 15.46 12.42 -13.75
C GLY A 182 16.44 11.31 -14.12
N ARG A 183 16.06 10.03 -13.93
CA ARG A 183 16.83 8.86 -14.41
C ARG A 183 16.64 8.56 -15.91
N GLY A 184 15.87 9.40 -16.63
CA GLY A 184 15.65 9.30 -18.06
C GLY A 184 14.44 8.46 -18.47
N TYR A 185 13.61 8.03 -17.52
CA TYR A 185 12.34 7.38 -17.84
C TYR A 185 11.35 8.43 -18.37
N GLY A 186 10.83 8.24 -19.59
CA GLY A 186 9.65 8.97 -20.05
C GLY A 186 8.41 8.57 -19.24
N ALA A 187 7.42 9.46 -19.12
CA ALA A 187 6.18 9.19 -18.38
C ALA A 187 5.50 7.90 -18.86
N GLU A 188 5.53 7.65 -20.17
CA GLU A 188 4.99 6.46 -20.83
C GLU A 188 5.69 5.15 -20.44
N ASN A 189 6.81 5.22 -19.72
CA ASN A 189 7.53 4.08 -19.16
C ASN A 189 7.38 3.96 -17.63
N ILE A 190 6.67 4.87 -16.99
CA ILE A 190 6.42 4.87 -15.54
C ILE A 190 5.04 4.26 -15.27
N ILE A 191 5.00 3.23 -14.42
CA ILE A 191 3.79 2.65 -13.86
C ILE A 191 3.74 3.09 -12.40
N ILE A 192 2.68 3.77 -12.01
CA ILE A 192 2.44 4.15 -10.62
C ILE A 192 1.62 3.03 -9.98
N GLY A 193 1.99 2.60 -8.78
CA GLY A 193 1.22 1.60 -8.05
C GLY A 193 1.29 1.76 -6.55
N GLY A 194 0.34 1.14 -5.87
CA GLY A 194 0.34 1.09 -4.42
C GLY A 194 -0.84 0.30 -3.87
N ASP A 195 -0.67 -0.12 -2.61
CA ASP A 195 -1.68 -0.87 -1.87
C ASP A 195 -2.19 -0.08 -0.66
N SER A 196 -3.47 -0.20 -0.31
CA SER A 196 -4.02 0.44 0.90
C SER A 196 -3.70 1.94 0.96
N ALA A 197 -3.05 2.42 2.03
CA ALA A 197 -2.53 3.79 2.15
C ALA A 197 -1.55 4.19 1.05
N GLY A 198 -0.74 3.27 0.52
CA GLY A 198 0.09 3.52 -0.65
C GLY A 198 -0.73 3.68 -1.93
N GLY A 199 -1.86 2.96 -2.05
CA GLY A 199 -2.85 3.17 -3.10
C GLY A 199 -3.49 4.56 -3.03
N ASN A 200 -3.71 5.10 -1.83
CA ASN A 200 -4.09 6.50 -1.63
C ASN A 200 -3.04 7.46 -2.20
N LEU A 201 -1.76 7.27 -1.84
CA LEU A 201 -0.65 8.09 -2.34
C LEU A 201 -0.50 8.00 -3.87
N ALA A 202 -0.75 6.83 -4.46
CA ALA A 202 -0.74 6.63 -5.90
C ALA A 202 -1.81 7.47 -6.61
N VAL A 203 -3.03 7.48 -6.07
CA VAL A 203 -4.14 8.30 -6.57
C VAL A 203 -3.86 9.79 -6.35
N SER A 204 -3.41 10.15 -5.15
CA SER A 204 -3.03 11.53 -4.78
C SER A 204 -1.98 12.10 -5.73
N LEU A 205 -0.97 11.29 -6.08
CA LEU A 205 0.05 11.67 -7.05
C LEU A 205 -0.55 11.93 -8.43
N LEU A 206 -1.39 11.03 -8.94
CA LEU A 206 -2.00 11.20 -10.28
C LEU A 206 -2.86 12.47 -10.34
N LEU A 207 -3.69 12.70 -9.31
CA LEU A 207 -4.48 13.94 -9.18
C LEU A 207 -3.58 15.17 -9.14
N SER A 208 -2.47 15.11 -8.39
CA SER A 208 -1.55 16.25 -8.22
C SER A 208 -0.74 16.58 -9.48
N LEU A 209 -0.46 15.58 -10.31
CA LEU A 209 0.19 15.78 -11.62
C LEU A 209 -0.68 16.57 -12.61
N HIS A 210 -1.99 16.57 -12.42
CA HIS A 210 -2.93 17.29 -13.28
C HIS A 210 -3.42 18.60 -12.63
N HIS A 211 -3.87 18.56 -11.38
CA HIS A 211 -4.53 19.69 -10.71
C HIS A 211 -3.55 20.68 -10.06
N HIS A 212 -2.30 20.27 -9.84
CA HIS A 212 -1.24 21.10 -9.24
C HIS A 212 -1.66 21.82 -7.94
N PRO A 213 -2.06 21.08 -6.89
CA PRO A 213 -2.49 21.68 -5.63
C PRO A 213 -1.42 22.59 -5.03
N PRO A 214 -1.80 23.77 -4.48
CA PRO A 214 -0.85 24.72 -3.89
C PRO A 214 -0.03 24.16 -2.72
N SER A 215 -0.53 23.13 -2.04
CA SER A 215 0.13 22.48 -0.90
C SER A 215 1.25 21.50 -1.28
N LEU A 216 1.41 21.21 -2.58
CA LEU A 216 2.37 20.23 -3.10
C LEU A 216 3.30 20.86 -4.14
N PRO A 217 4.52 20.29 -4.33
CA PRO A 217 5.42 20.77 -5.36
C PRO A 217 4.80 20.57 -6.75
N GLN A 218 4.94 21.59 -7.60
CA GLN A 218 4.55 21.47 -9.00
C GLN A 218 5.54 20.56 -9.73
N VAL A 219 5.08 19.35 -10.06
CA VAL A 219 5.79 18.39 -10.89
C VAL A 219 4.96 18.19 -12.15
N SER A 220 5.55 18.50 -13.32
CA SER A 220 4.91 18.19 -14.60
C SER A 220 4.82 16.68 -14.77
N SER A 221 3.70 16.20 -15.31
CA SER A 221 3.56 14.80 -15.71
C SER A 221 4.49 14.40 -16.87
N GLN A 222 5.09 15.37 -17.58
CA GLN A 222 5.95 15.14 -18.76
C GLN A 222 5.38 14.14 -19.79
N GLY A 223 4.04 14.03 -19.86
CA GLY A 223 3.35 13.06 -20.70
C GLY A 223 2.24 12.31 -19.97
N ILE A 224 1.90 11.13 -20.48
CA ILE A 224 0.87 10.23 -19.97
C ILE A 224 1.57 9.03 -19.34
N VAL A 225 1.30 8.75 -18.07
CA VAL A 225 1.89 7.60 -17.39
C VAL A 225 1.36 6.27 -17.95
N ALA A 226 2.21 5.25 -17.97
CA ALA A 226 1.90 3.96 -18.59
C ALA A 226 0.66 3.32 -17.94
N GLY A 227 0.57 3.37 -16.61
CA GLY A 227 -0.63 2.94 -15.90
C GLY A 227 -0.62 3.25 -14.40
N LEU A 228 -1.79 3.08 -13.80
CA LEU A 228 -2.03 3.19 -12.36
C LEU A 228 -2.54 1.85 -11.81
N CYS A 229 -1.79 1.20 -10.93
CA CYS A 229 -2.13 -0.09 -10.32
C CYS A 229 -2.52 0.07 -8.85
N LEU A 230 -3.80 -0.11 -8.52
CA LEU A 230 -4.34 0.10 -7.19
C LEU A 230 -4.79 -1.22 -6.57
N VAL A 231 -4.22 -1.56 -5.41
CA VAL A 231 -4.55 -2.78 -4.66
C VAL A 231 -5.26 -2.39 -3.36
N SER A 232 -6.58 -2.64 -3.27
CA SER A 232 -7.39 -2.28 -2.10
C SER A 232 -7.11 -0.84 -1.60
N PRO A 233 -7.16 0.20 -2.45
CA PRO A 233 -6.67 1.52 -2.08
C PRO A 233 -7.53 2.14 -0.97
N TRP A 234 -6.89 2.75 0.04
CA TRP A 234 -7.60 3.39 1.15
C TRP A 234 -7.97 4.83 0.82
N ILE A 235 -9.18 5.04 0.31
CA ILE A 235 -9.56 6.31 -0.34
C ILE A 235 -10.58 7.15 0.43
N SER A 236 -11.20 6.58 1.47
CA SER A 236 -12.26 7.17 2.29
C SER A 236 -11.91 7.01 3.77
N TYR A 237 -12.04 8.08 4.54
CA TYR A 237 -11.77 8.13 5.98
C TYR A 237 -13.06 8.15 6.80
N SER A 238 -14.21 7.89 6.18
CA SER A 238 -15.52 7.94 6.82
C SER A 238 -15.73 6.79 7.80
N GLY A 239 -15.28 5.58 7.44
CA GLY A 239 -15.59 4.35 8.17
C GLY A 239 -17.10 4.04 8.23
N GLN A 240 -17.90 4.52 7.27
CA GLN A 240 -19.37 4.46 7.33
C GLN A 240 -20.03 3.63 6.23
N SER A 241 -19.28 3.17 5.22
CA SER A 241 -19.83 2.37 4.13
C SER A 241 -20.35 1.00 4.62
N GLU A 242 -21.24 0.37 3.84
CA GLU A 242 -21.90 -0.88 4.24
C GLU A 242 -20.90 -2.03 4.40
N SER A 243 -19.77 -2.01 3.70
CA SER A 243 -18.67 -2.95 3.88
C SER A 243 -18.05 -2.90 5.28
N PHE A 244 -17.97 -1.72 5.94
CA PHE A 244 -17.55 -1.67 7.35
C PHE A 244 -18.53 -2.44 8.25
N LYS A 245 -19.84 -2.30 8.05
CA LYS A 245 -20.82 -3.05 8.87
C LYS A 245 -20.72 -4.55 8.66
N ARG A 246 -20.46 -4.99 7.43
CA ARG A 246 -20.38 -6.42 7.07
C ARG A 246 -19.08 -7.08 7.52
N PHE A 247 -17.95 -6.37 7.47
CA PHE A 247 -16.63 -7.01 7.54
C PHE A 247 -15.74 -6.53 8.69
N ASN A 248 -16.15 -5.57 9.52
CA ASN A 248 -15.31 -5.03 10.59
C ASN A 248 -14.73 -6.09 11.55
N ASP A 249 -15.52 -7.09 11.91
CA ASP A 249 -15.10 -8.14 12.84
C ASP A 249 -14.36 -9.29 12.14
N TYR A 250 -14.22 -9.20 10.82
CA TYR A 250 -13.76 -10.29 9.97
C TYR A 250 -12.48 -9.91 9.22
N ASP A 251 -12.38 -8.72 8.65
CA ASP A 251 -11.23 -8.23 7.88
C ASP A 251 -9.98 -7.99 8.75
N ILE A 252 -8.82 -7.82 8.11
CA ILE A 252 -7.57 -7.51 8.82
C ILE A 252 -7.50 -6.05 9.28
N VAL A 253 -8.23 -5.15 8.62
CA VAL A 253 -8.32 -3.73 8.98
C VAL A 253 -9.67 -3.48 9.64
N LEU A 254 -9.66 -2.70 10.73
CA LEU A 254 -10.85 -2.35 11.47
C LEU A 254 -11.22 -0.87 11.28
N ARG A 255 -12.52 -0.58 11.45
CA ARG A 255 -13.06 0.79 11.42
C ARG A 255 -12.31 1.74 12.34
N ASP A 256 -12.10 1.33 13.59
CA ASP A 256 -11.47 2.20 14.59
C ASP A 256 -10.01 2.52 14.22
N GLN A 257 -9.30 1.58 13.57
CA GLN A 257 -7.95 1.83 13.06
C GLN A 257 -7.95 2.78 11.87
N VAL A 258 -8.90 2.62 10.95
CA VAL A 258 -9.08 3.55 9.82
C VAL A 258 -9.30 4.97 10.34
N LEU A 259 -10.14 5.13 11.37
CA LEU A 259 -10.41 6.45 11.97
C LEU A 259 -9.17 7.01 12.69
N ASP A 260 -8.48 6.21 13.50
CA ASP A 260 -7.25 6.63 14.19
C ASP A 260 -6.13 7.01 13.21
N TRP A 261 -5.87 6.19 12.19
CA TRP A 261 -4.90 6.50 11.14
C TRP A 261 -5.27 7.77 10.38
N ALA A 262 -6.55 7.97 10.06
CA ALA A 262 -7.01 9.15 9.35
C ALA A 262 -6.76 10.43 10.17
N ASP A 263 -7.08 10.42 11.47
CA ASP A 263 -6.88 11.59 12.35
C ASP A 263 -5.40 11.89 12.60
N ARG A 264 -4.56 10.85 12.63
CA ARG A 264 -3.11 11.01 12.71
C ARG A 264 -2.49 11.56 11.43
N TYR A 265 -3.01 11.15 10.27
CA TYR A 265 -2.50 11.55 8.96
C TYR A 265 -3.02 12.91 8.49
N GLN A 266 -4.34 13.11 8.50
CA GLN A 266 -5.01 14.37 8.14
C GLN A 266 -6.36 14.51 8.88
N PRO A 267 -6.42 15.26 10.01
CA PRO A 267 -7.62 15.38 10.79
C PRO A 267 -8.72 16.17 10.07
N SER A 268 -9.98 15.87 10.39
CA SER A 268 -11.12 16.69 9.98
C SER A 268 -11.03 18.10 10.62
N PRO A 269 -11.43 19.19 9.93
CA PRO A 269 -12.05 19.25 8.60
C PRO A 269 -11.05 19.50 7.44
N LEU A 270 -9.74 19.28 7.64
CA LEU A 270 -8.69 19.67 6.68
C LEU A 270 -8.55 18.74 5.45
N ARG A 271 -9.45 17.76 5.30
CA ARG A 271 -9.40 16.73 4.26
C ARG A 271 -9.89 17.27 2.91
N ASP A 272 -9.18 16.90 1.85
CA ASP A 272 -9.40 17.29 0.46
C ASP A 272 -9.30 16.07 -0.48
N ILE A 273 -9.37 16.27 -1.79
CA ILE A 273 -9.29 15.17 -2.77
C ILE A 273 -7.89 14.52 -2.84
N TYR A 274 -6.85 15.18 -2.34
CA TYR A 274 -5.47 14.69 -2.39
C TYR A 274 -5.12 13.86 -1.16
N SER A 275 -5.79 14.09 -0.04
CA SER A 275 -5.71 13.28 1.17
C SER A 275 -6.77 12.19 1.18
N GLU A 276 -8.02 12.50 0.83
CA GLU A 276 -9.16 11.57 0.83
C GLU A 276 -9.81 11.52 -0.57
N PRO A 277 -9.25 10.73 -1.52
CA PRO A 277 -9.70 10.72 -2.92
C PRO A 277 -11.18 10.37 -3.14
N ALA A 278 -11.86 9.71 -2.20
CA ALA A 278 -13.30 9.46 -2.26
C ALA A 278 -14.14 10.73 -2.42
N ARG A 279 -13.60 11.89 -1.97
CA ARG A 279 -14.24 13.20 -2.05
C ARG A 279 -14.29 13.76 -3.48
N ALA A 280 -13.45 13.25 -4.39
CA ALA A 280 -13.39 13.69 -5.77
C ALA A 280 -14.66 13.29 -6.53
N GLY A 281 -15.25 14.22 -7.27
CA GLY A 281 -16.36 13.98 -8.19
C GLY A 281 -15.86 13.52 -9.57
N PRO A 282 -16.76 13.11 -10.49
CA PRO A 282 -16.40 12.70 -11.84
C PRO A 282 -15.53 13.71 -12.61
N ASP A 283 -15.74 15.01 -12.40
CA ASP A 283 -15.00 16.07 -13.09
C ASP A 283 -13.52 16.14 -12.65
N ASP A 284 -13.21 15.77 -11.40
CA ASP A 284 -11.84 15.76 -10.89
C ASP A 284 -10.98 14.65 -11.54
N TRP A 285 -11.61 13.69 -12.21
CA TRP A 285 -10.93 12.57 -12.89
C TRP A 285 -10.76 12.78 -14.39
N LYS A 286 -11.28 13.87 -14.96
CA LYS A 286 -11.15 14.18 -16.38
C LYS A 286 -9.71 14.51 -16.73
N ASP A 287 -9.28 14.06 -17.92
CA ASP A 287 -7.99 14.41 -18.51
C ASP A 287 -6.75 14.09 -17.65
N LEU A 288 -6.89 13.21 -16.64
CA LEU A 288 -5.73 12.77 -15.86
C LEU A 288 -4.75 12.01 -16.76
N PRO A 289 -3.43 12.23 -16.58
CA PRO A 289 -2.41 11.74 -17.51
C PRO A 289 -2.10 10.26 -17.29
N VAL A 290 -3.05 9.35 -17.53
CA VAL A 290 -2.87 7.90 -17.38
C VAL A 290 -3.45 7.11 -18.54
N LYS A 291 -2.68 6.13 -19.04
CA LYS A 291 -3.07 5.31 -20.19
C LYS A 291 -3.96 4.12 -19.82
N LYS A 292 -3.78 3.52 -18.64
CA LYS A 292 -4.55 2.38 -18.12
C LYS A 292 -4.64 2.42 -16.61
N VAL A 293 -5.78 2.02 -16.04
CA VAL A 293 -5.95 1.92 -14.59
C VAL A 293 -6.41 0.50 -14.22
N LEU A 294 -5.74 -0.12 -13.26
CA LEU A 294 -6.21 -1.33 -12.58
C LEU A 294 -6.67 -0.95 -11.18
N LEU A 295 -7.91 -1.31 -10.84
CA LEU A 295 -8.49 -1.12 -9.51
C LEU A 295 -8.95 -2.46 -8.95
N LEU A 296 -8.27 -2.94 -7.92
CA LEU A 296 -8.61 -4.17 -7.23
C LEU A 296 -9.30 -3.87 -5.90
N ALA A 297 -10.41 -4.56 -5.63
CA ALA A 297 -11.13 -4.51 -4.37
C ALA A 297 -11.39 -5.94 -3.88
N SER A 298 -11.05 -6.26 -2.64
CA SER A 298 -11.41 -7.56 -2.08
C SER A 298 -12.88 -7.59 -1.66
N THR A 299 -13.60 -8.63 -2.05
CA THR A 299 -15.03 -8.76 -1.70
C THR A 299 -15.31 -8.93 -0.19
N GLY A 300 -14.28 -9.26 0.60
CA GLY A 300 -14.36 -9.43 2.05
C GLY A 300 -13.60 -8.39 2.85
N GLU A 301 -13.34 -7.19 2.31
CA GLU A 301 -12.64 -6.10 3.00
C GLU A 301 -13.56 -4.93 3.39
N VAL A 302 -13.20 -4.23 4.47
CA VAL A 302 -14.01 -3.10 4.98
C VAL A 302 -14.03 -1.90 4.02
N LEU A 303 -13.01 -1.75 3.18
CA LEU A 303 -12.86 -0.65 2.22
C LEU A 303 -13.60 -0.87 0.90
N HIS A 304 -14.18 -2.06 0.70
CA HIS A 304 -14.71 -2.51 -0.58
C HIS A 304 -15.67 -1.50 -1.22
N ASP A 305 -16.72 -1.08 -0.50
CA ASP A 305 -17.78 -0.26 -1.11
C ASP A 305 -17.28 1.14 -1.47
N ASP A 306 -16.42 1.73 -0.64
CA ASP A 306 -15.77 3.00 -0.95
C ASP A 306 -14.92 2.88 -2.24
N ILE A 307 -14.15 1.80 -2.38
CA ILE A 307 -13.31 1.55 -3.57
C ILE A 307 -14.17 1.41 -4.82
N ILE A 308 -15.26 0.65 -4.76
CA ILE A 308 -16.17 0.48 -5.90
C ILE A 308 -16.84 1.82 -6.27
N GLU A 309 -17.28 2.60 -5.29
CA GLU A 309 -17.86 3.92 -5.54
C GLU A 309 -16.85 4.87 -6.21
N MET A 310 -15.61 4.93 -5.73
CA MET A 310 -14.55 5.72 -6.38
C MET A 310 -14.28 5.22 -7.80
N GLY A 311 -14.21 3.90 -8.02
CA GLY A 311 -14.04 3.31 -9.35
C GLY A 311 -15.11 3.76 -10.34
N GLN A 312 -16.36 3.84 -9.90
CA GLN A 312 -17.46 4.37 -10.73
C GLN A 312 -17.30 5.86 -11.03
N LYS A 313 -16.79 6.66 -10.09
CA LYS A 313 -16.51 8.10 -10.32
C LYS A 313 -15.36 8.29 -11.30
N MET A 314 -14.31 7.48 -11.19
CA MET A 314 -13.16 7.45 -12.11
C MET A 314 -13.60 7.08 -13.54
N GLU A 315 -14.42 6.03 -13.69
CA GLU A 315 -14.96 5.61 -14.99
C GLU A 315 -15.86 6.70 -15.59
N LYS A 316 -16.74 7.33 -14.80
CA LYS A 316 -17.56 8.48 -15.24
C LYS A 316 -16.72 9.70 -15.64
N GLY A 317 -15.53 9.86 -15.05
CA GLY A 317 -14.56 10.87 -15.45
C GLY A 317 -13.79 10.53 -16.74
N GLY A 318 -14.04 9.35 -17.33
CA GLY A 318 -13.45 8.92 -18.60
C GLY A 318 -12.13 8.17 -18.48
N LEU A 319 -11.74 7.73 -17.28
CA LEU A 319 -10.49 6.99 -17.12
C LEU A 319 -10.60 5.56 -17.71
N PRO A 320 -9.50 5.04 -18.30
CA PRO A 320 -9.46 3.70 -18.89
C PRO A 320 -9.34 2.61 -17.82
N MET A 321 -10.47 2.31 -17.17
CA MET A 321 -10.54 1.43 -15.99
C MET A 321 -10.55 -0.07 -16.35
N THR A 322 -9.88 -0.85 -15.50
CA THR A 322 -10.07 -2.29 -15.33
C THR A 322 -10.34 -2.51 -13.85
N VAL A 323 -11.59 -2.82 -13.49
CA VAL A 323 -11.99 -3.04 -12.09
C VAL A 323 -12.15 -4.53 -11.85
N VAL A 324 -11.48 -5.06 -10.83
CA VAL A 324 -11.57 -6.48 -10.46
C VAL A 324 -11.95 -6.60 -9.00
N GLN A 325 -13.11 -7.22 -8.75
CA GLN A 325 -13.52 -7.63 -7.42
C GLN A 325 -12.96 -9.02 -7.14
N CYS A 326 -12.17 -9.16 -6.08
CA CYS A 326 -11.47 -10.39 -5.75
C CYS A 326 -12.32 -11.24 -4.78
N PRO A 327 -12.95 -12.35 -5.23
CA PRO A 327 -13.79 -13.19 -4.38
C PRO A 327 -12.97 -13.88 -3.28
N LYS A 328 -13.58 -14.10 -2.11
CA LYS A 328 -12.99 -14.85 -0.99
C LYS A 328 -11.63 -14.34 -0.51
N SER A 329 -11.37 -13.05 -0.72
CA SER A 329 -10.12 -12.38 -0.38
C SER A 329 -10.35 -11.26 0.63
N ARG A 330 -9.29 -10.89 1.34
CA ARG A 330 -9.30 -9.83 2.37
C ARG A 330 -8.43 -8.65 1.95
N HIS A 331 -8.42 -7.61 2.77
CA HIS A 331 -7.63 -6.41 2.48
C HIS A 331 -6.18 -6.76 2.11
N ILE A 332 -5.72 -6.27 0.95
CA ILE A 332 -4.35 -6.50 0.42
C ILE A 332 -3.90 -7.96 0.39
N GLU A 333 -4.81 -8.90 0.09
CA GLU A 333 -4.52 -10.34 0.19
C GLU A 333 -3.28 -10.79 -0.61
N CYS A 334 -3.00 -10.19 -1.78
CA CYS A 334 -1.80 -10.53 -2.55
C CYS A 334 -0.49 -10.23 -1.78
N ILE A 335 -0.46 -9.15 -0.99
CA ILE A 335 0.67 -8.77 -0.14
C ILE A 335 0.77 -9.76 1.04
N GLN A 336 -0.38 -10.10 1.64
CA GLN A 336 -0.42 -11.07 2.73
C GLN A 336 0.00 -12.47 2.28
N ASP A 337 -0.45 -12.94 1.13
CA ASP A 337 -0.04 -14.22 0.53
C ASP A 337 1.46 -14.26 0.33
N ALA A 338 2.01 -13.22 -0.32
CA ALA A 338 3.43 -13.11 -0.60
C ALA A 338 4.27 -13.06 0.69
N GLN A 339 3.75 -12.51 1.78
CA GLN A 339 4.45 -12.45 3.06
C GLN A 339 4.69 -13.84 3.67
N VAL A 340 3.69 -14.71 3.60
CA VAL A 340 3.72 -16.05 4.23
C VAL A 340 3.93 -17.20 3.23
N GLY A 341 4.03 -16.90 1.94
CA GLY A 341 4.23 -17.89 0.88
C GLY A 341 2.99 -18.73 0.60
N LEU A 342 1.79 -18.18 0.80
CA LEU A 342 0.54 -18.85 0.40
C LEU A 342 0.32 -18.73 -1.10
N THR A 343 -0.48 -19.67 -1.64
CA THR A 343 -0.81 -19.70 -3.06
C THR A 343 -1.46 -18.37 -3.46
N PRO A 344 -0.95 -17.69 -4.50
CA PRO A 344 -1.53 -16.45 -5.01
C PRO A 344 -2.99 -16.65 -5.41
N GLY A 345 -3.83 -15.64 -5.16
CA GLY A 345 -5.23 -15.63 -5.60
C GLY A 345 -5.51 -14.65 -6.75
N THR A 346 -6.80 -14.43 -7.01
CA THR A 346 -7.31 -13.53 -8.07
C THR A 346 -6.67 -12.15 -8.02
N MET A 347 -6.39 -11.62 -6.83
CA MET A 347 -5.76 -10.31 -6.68
C MET A 347 -4.34 -10.27 -7.27
N SER A 348 -3.52 -11.30 -7.02
CA SER A 348 -2.17 -11.39 -7.60
C SER A 348 -2.23 -11.66 -9.10
N GLU A 349 -3.11 -12.59 -9.50
CA GLU A 349 -3.30 -12.96 -10.91
C GLU A 349 -3.71 -11.76 -11.76
N ALA A 350 -4.67 -10.95 -11.29
CA ALA A 350 -5.11 -9.75 -11.98
C ALA A 350 -3.96 -8.75 -12.22
N VAL A 351 -3.07 -8.56 -11.23
CA VAL A 351 -1.89 -7.71 -11.40
C VAL A 351 -0.93 -8.29 -12.44
N TRP A 352 -0.65 -9.59 -12.36
CA TRP A 352 0.29 -10.26 -13.26
C TRP A 352 -0.21 -10.34 -14.71
N GLU A 353 -1.51 -10.41 -14.91
CA GLU A 353 -2.14 -10.35 -16.24
C GLU A 353 -2.16 -8.93 -16.78
N TRP A 354 -2.40 -7.93 -15.92
CA TRP A 354 -2.53 -6.54 -16.34
C TRP A 354 -1.19 -5.87 -16.66
N LEU A 355 -0.16 -6.06 -15.82
CA LEU A 355 1.14 -5.38 -15.94
C LEU A 355 1.81 -5.56 -17.33
N PRO A 356 1.85 -6.76 -17.94
CA PRO A 356 2.41 -6.94 -19.28
C PRO A 356 1.69 -6.14 -20.37
N THR A 357 0.39 -5.84 -20.18
CA THR A 357 -0.40 -5.05 -21.14
C THR A 357 -0.07 -3.55 -21.07
N VAL A 358 0.60 -3.12 -20.01
CA VAL A 358 0.98 -1.73 -19.75
C VAL A 358 2.42 -1.45 -20.20
N CYS A 359 3.31 -2.42 -20.00
CA CYS A 359 4.70 -2.36 -20.43
C CYS A 359 4.82 -2.62 -21.95
N THR A 360 4.42 -1.67 -22.80
CA THR A 360 4.41 -1.88 -24.27
C THR A 360 5.76 -1.63 -24.93
#